data_AF-A0A6N2DEG9-F1
#
_entry.id   AF-A0A6N2DEG9-F1
#
_cell.length_a   1.000
_cell.length_b   1.000
_cell.length_c   1.000
_cell.angle_alpha   90.00
_cell.angle_beta   90.00
_cell.angle_gamma   90.00
#
_symmetry.space_group_name_H-M   'P 1'
#
loop_
_entity.id
_entity.type
_entity.pdbx_description
1 polymer ?
#
loop_
_entity_poly.entity_id
_entity_poly.type
_entity_poly.pdbx_seq_one_letter_code
_entity_poly.pdbx_strand_id
1 'polypeptide(L)'
;MGTPVRELRAVVVGEVAVGAAGLDRHQHLAVSDPFVHLLPEGGLVRGRSVACTGGAAVSVALALAAEATRRGSWLAVVGLPWVGVDAARELGVALERMVRIDVPTDGGIDGGIDVVSDWAERAAAAADGFELVLTRVPARVSERMLRQVRQRFQVRGGVLIDVRPGGRSPRSSSAGADLVVDAAVDTWTGIDRGSGHLRDRVVDVTVTGRRSPRPRRVRWSPPMSG
;
A
#
# COMPACT_ATOMS: atom_id res chain seq x y z
N MET A 1 -45.67 17.60 54.08
CA MET A 1 -46.08 17.55 52.66
C MET A 1 -44.79 17.51 51.84
N GLY A 2 -44.26 16.30 51.65
CA GLY A 2 -42.90 16.06 51.16
C GLY A 2 -42.88 15.73 49.67
N THR A 3 -41.98 16.38 48.94
CA THR A 3 -41.65 16.10 47.54
C THR A 3 -40.85 14.79 47.44
N PRO A 4 -41.20 13.85 46.56
CA PRO A 4 -40.42 12.63 46.41
C PRO A 4 -39.16 12.88 45.56
N VAL A 5 -38.07 12.25 46.00
CA VAL A 5 -36.77 12.19 45.33
C VAL A 5 -36.92 11.34 44.07
N ARG A 6 -36.47 11.87 42.93
CA ARG A 6 -36.42 11.21 41.63
C ARG A 6 -35.44 10.02 41.68
N GLU A 7 -35.95 8.80 41.57
CA GLU A 7 -35.13 7.61 41.36
C GLU A 7 -34.43 7.67 39.99
N LEU A 8 -33.10 7.66 40.00
CA LEU A 8 -32.26 7.45 38.82
C LEU A 8 -32.25 5.95 38.51
N ARG A 9 -32.93 5.55 37.43
CA ARG A 9 -32.82 4.19 36.86
C ARG A 9 -31.42 4.03 36.25
N ALA A 10 -30.65 3.09 36.79
CA ALA A 10 -29.43 2.62 36.17
C ALA A 10 -29.74 1.95 34.81
N VAL A 11 -29.15 2.46 33.74
CA VAL A 11 -29.14 1.81 32.43
C VAL A 11 -28.03 0.77 32.46
N VAL A 12 -28.43 -0.51 32.53
CA VAL A 12 -27.50 -1.63 32.32
C VAL A 12 -27.16 -1.65 30.83
N VAL A 13 -25.97 -1.18 30.48
CA VAL A 13 -25.41 -1.35 29.13
C VAL A 13 -25.02 -2.82 29.00
N GLY A 14 -25.78 -3.54 28.18
CA GLY A 14 -25.52 -4.94 27.87
C GLY A 14 -24.11 -5.12 27.32
N GLU A 15 -23.42 -6.12 27.86
CA GLU A 15 -22.10 -6.55 27.42
C GLU A 15 -22.17 -7.04 25.97
N VAL A 16 -21.68 -6.22 25.04
CA VAL A 16 -21.51 -6.63 23.64
C VAL A 16 -20.29 -7.53 23.60
N ALA A 17 -20.51 -8.84 23.45
CA ALA A 17 -19.46 -9.79 23.13
C ALA A 17 -18.81 -9.40 21.79
N VAL A 18 -17.71 -8.65 21.86
CA VAL A 18 -16.87 -8.33 20.71
C VAL A 18 -16.14 -9.62 20.31
N GLY A 19 -16.78 -10.43 19.47
CA GLY A 19 -16.17 -11.64 18.93
C GLY A 19 -14.87 -11.32 18.18
N ALA A 20 -13.88 -12.21 18.25
CA ALA A 20 -12.55 -12.07 17.66
C ALA A 20 -12.54 -11.65 16.17
N ALA A 21 -13.60 -11.95 15.41
CA ALA A 21 -13.78 -11.51 14.02
C ALA A 21 -14.01 -10.00 13.85
N GLY A 22 -14.42 -9.28 14.90
CA GLY A 22 -14.52 -7.82 14.90
C GLY A 22 -13.17 -7.13 15.04
N LEU A 23 -12.28 -7.68 15.87
CA LEU A 23 -10.92 -7.17 16.09
C LEU A 23 -10.02 -7.35 14.87
N ASP A 24 -10.20 -8.43 14.12
CA ASP A 24 -9.38 -8.78 12.94
C ASP A 24 -9.59 -7.78 11.78
N ARG A 25 -10.82 -7.31 11.58
CA ARG A 25 -11.13 -6.26 10.57
C ARG A 25 -10.50 -4.91 10.89
N HIS A 26 -10.22 -4.63 12.16
CA HIS A 26 -9.51 -3.40 12.57
C HIS A 26 -7.99 -3.54 12.46
N GLN A 27 -7.46 -4.74 12.29
CA GLN A 27 -6.01 -4.95 12.16
C GLN A 27 -5.54 -4.85 10.72
N HIS A 28 -6.36 -5.24 9.74
CA HIS A 28 -5.94 -5.26 8.33
C HIS A 28 -6.77 -4.30 7.47
N LEU A 29 -6.16 -3.74 6.43
CA LEU A 29 -6.82 -3.04 5.35
C LEU A 29 -7.20 -4.05 4.27
N ALA A 30 -8.39 -3.88 3.71
CA ALA A 30 -8.94 -4.79 2.73
C ALA A 30 -8.21 -4.69 1.39
N VAL A 31 -8.04 -5.84 0.74
CA VAL A 31 -7.54 -5.97 -0.64
C VAL A 31 -8.58 -6.73 -1.46
N SER A 32 -8.62 -6.49 -2.77
CA SER A 32 -9.50 -7.25 -3.66
C SER A 32 -8.89 -8.60 -4.02
N ASP A 33 -9.70 -9.48 -4.62
CA ASP A 33 -9.16 -10.58 -5.39
C ASP A 33 -8.21 -10.09 -6.50
N PRO A 34 -7.18 -10.88 -6.86
CA PRO A 34 -6.79 -12.15 -6.23
C PRO A 34 -5.89 -11.98 -4.97
N PHE A 35 -5.64 -10.73 -4.54
CA PHE A 35 -4.65 -10.43 -3.51
C PHE A 35 -5.03 -10.93 -2.11
N VAL A 36 -6.33 -11.08 -1.83
CA VAL A 36 -6.82 -11.68 -0.57
C VAL A 36 -6.30 -13.10 -0.35
N HIS A 37 -6.11 -13.87 -1.42
CA HIS A 37 -5.58 -15.23 -1.33
C HIS A 37 -4.04 -15.25 -1.40
N LEU A 38 -3.46 -14.22 -2.01
CA LEU A 38 -2.02 -14.08 -2.17
C LEU A 38 -1.32 -13.63 -0.88
N LEU A 39 -1.91 -12.72 -0.12
CA LEU A 39 -1.32 -12.21 1.12
C LEU A 39 -1.50 -13.22 2.28
N PRO A 40 -0.48 -13.46 3.12
CA PRO A 40 -0.58 -14.44 4.19
C PRO A 40 -1.72 -14.18 5.18
N GLU A 41 -1.98 -12.91 5.47
CA GLU A 41 -3.03 -12.45 6.38
C GLU A 41 -4.33 -12.01 5.69
N GLY A 42 -4.45 -12.25 4.37
CA GLY A 42 -5.64 -11.89 3.60
C GLY A 42 -5.89 -10.39 3.41
N GLY A 43 -4.97 -9.54 3.85
CA GLY A 43 -5.07 -8.09 3.74
C GLY A 43 -3.75 -7.42 4.08
N LEU A 44 -3.71 -6.09 3.94
CA LEU A 44 -2.55 -5.30 4.33
C LEU A 44 -2.59 -5.05 5.83
N VAL A 45 -1.67 -5.65 6.58
CA VAL A 45 -1.63 -5.50 8.03
C VAL A 45 -1.17 -4.09 8.40
N ARG A 46 -1.98 -3.38 9.20
CA ARG A 46 -1.65 -2.05 9.70
C ARG A 46 -0.30 -2.04 10.42
N GLY A 47 0.47 -0.97 10.20
CA GLY A 47 1.81 -0.81 10.77
C GLY A 47 2.90 -1.66 10.12
N ARG A 48 2.61 -2.39 9.04
CA ARG A 48 3.59 -3.17 8.28
C ARG A 48 3.98 -2.48 6.97
N SER A 49 5.08 -2.96 6.39
CA SER A 49 5.61 -2.46 5.12
C SER A 49 5.60 -3.52 4.02
N VAL A 50 5.25 -3.09 2.82
CA VAL A 50 5.24 -3.92 1.61
C VAL A 50 6.14 -3.29 0.56
N ALA A 51 7.08 -4.04 0.00
CA ALA A 51 7.87 -3.60 -1.14
C ALA A 51 7.31 -4.21 -2.43
N CYS A 52 6.87 -3.38 -3.38
CA CYS A 52 6.43 -3.80 -4.70
C CYS A 52 7.55 -3.59 -5.71
N THR A 53 7.97 -4.67 -6.39
CA THR A 53 9.06 -4.68 -7.37
C THR A 53 8.59 -5.22 -8.72
N GLY A 54 9.40 -5.02 -9.77
CA GLY A 54 9.13 -5.57 -11.09
C GLY A 54 8.43 -4.59 -12.05
N GLY A 55 8.22 -5.07 -13.29
CA GLY A 55 7.66 -4.24 -14.37
C GLY A 55 6.23 -3.78 -14.12
N ALA A 56 5.48 -4.49 -13.28
CA ALA A 56 4.11 -4.13 -12.88
C ALA A 56 4.01 -3.67 -11.41
N ALA A 57 5.13 -3.28 -10.78
CA ALA A 57 5.18 -2.86 -9.36
C ALA A 57 4.12 -1.80 -9.02
N VAL A 58 4.00 -0.80 -9.88
CA VAL A 58 3.04 0.31 -9.74
C VAL A 58 1.61 -0.20 -9.74
N SER A 59 1.29 -1.05 -10.71
CA SER A 59 -0.05 -1.54 -10.90
C SER A 59 -0.48 -2.44 -9.74
N VAL A 60 0.42 -3.30 -9.26
CA VAL A 60 0.15 -4.11 -8.06
C VAL A 60 0.00 -3.22 -6.81
N ALA A 61 0.86 -2.21 -6.62
CA ALA A 61 0.75 -1.31 -5.47
C ALA A 61 -0.59 -0.56 -5.43
N LEU A 62 -1.07 -0.07 -6.57
CA LEU A 62 -2.37 0.59 -6.70
C LEU A 62 -3.53 -0.41 -6.48
N ALA A 63 -3.44 -1.62 -7.05
CA ALA A 63 -4.47 -2.64 -6.86
C ALA A 63 -4.58 -3.11 -5.39
N LEU A 64 -3.46 -3.19 -4.68
CA LEU A 64 -3.43 -3.48 -3.24
C LEU A 64 -4.09 -2.37 -2.41
N ALA A 65 -3.98 -1.11 -2.83
CA ALA A 65 -4.61 0.03 -2.15
C ALA A 65 -6.10 0.20 -2.49
N ALA A 66 -6.53 -0.28 -3.66
CA ALA A 66 -7.82 0.04 -4.27
C ALA A 66 -9.01 -0.29 -3.36
N GLU A 67 -9.12 -1.52 -2.86
CA GLU A 67 -10.26 -1.94 -2.02
C GLU A 67 -10.33 -1.17 -0.70
N ALA A 68 -9.20 -0.92 -0.05
CA ALA A 68 -9.15 -0.12 1.18
C ALA A 68 -9.65 1.31 0.93
N THR A 69 -9.24 1.95 -0.18
CA THR A 69 -9.71 3.30 -0.53
C THR A 69 -11.21 3.34 -0.80
N ARG A 70 -11.76 2.33 -1.49
CA ARG A 70 -13.22 2.19 -1.69
C ARG A 70 -13.99 1.99 -0.38
N ARG A 71 -13.36 1.35 0.62
CA ARG A 71 -13.90 1.22 1.99
C ARG A 71 -13.66 2.44 2.87
N GLY A 72 -13.08 3.51 2.31
CA GLY A 72 -12.94 4.80 2.98
C GLY A 72 -11.60 5.06 3.66
N SER A 73 -10.57 4.23 3.42
CA SER A 73 -9.20 4.57 3.82
C SER A 73 -8.61 5.64 2.91
N TRP A 74 -7.75 6.51 3.46
CA TRP A 74 -7.01 7.51 2.69
C TRP A 74 -5.69 6.95 2.17
N LEU A 75 -5.37 7.28 0.93
CA LEU A 75 -4.11 6.96 0.26
C LEU A 75 -3.30 8.23 0.00
N ALA A 76 -2.07 8.28 0.52
CA ALA A 76 -1.07 9.26 0.07
C ALA A 76 -0.12 8.64 -0.96
N VAL A 77 0.13 9.37 -2.04
CA VAL A 77 1.13 9.05 -3.06
C VAL A 77 2.28 10.06 -2.92
N VAL A 78 3.36 9.64 -2.27
CA VAL A 78 4.46 10.52 -1.83
C VAL A 78 5.69 10.35 -2.74
N GLY A 79 6.03 11.40 -3.48
CA GLY A 79 7.26 11.43 -4.29
C GLY A 79 7.25 10.47 -5.49
N LEU A 80 6.07 10.20 -6.04
CA LEU A 80 5.87 9.29 -7.17
C LEU A 80 5.30 10.05 -8.38
N PRO A 81 6.08 10.92 -9.04
CA PRO A 81 5.55 11.81 -10.10
C PRO A 81 4.98 11.04 -11.30
N TRP A 82 5.49 9.82 -11.54
CA TRP A 82 5.10 8.93 -12.63
C TRP A 82 3.85 8.08 -12.34
N VAL A 83 3.26 8.16 -11.14
CA VAL A 83 1.97 7.51 -10.89
C VAL A 83 0.87 8.33 -11.56
N GLY A 84 0.21 7.74 -12.55
CA GLY A 84 -0.91 8.35 -13.26
C GLY A 84 -2.22 8.27 -12.48
N VAL A 85 -3.01 9.35 -12.51
CA VAL A 85 -4.34 9.40 -11.89
C VAL A 85 -5.31 8.45 -12.59
N ASP A 86 -5.29 8.41 -13.92
CA ASP A 86 -6.11 7.48 -14.69
C ASP A 86 -5.77 6.01 -14.41
N ALA A 87 -4.48 5.68 -14.36
CA ALA A 87 -4.04 4.33 -14.01
C ALA A 87 -4.52 3.92 -12.60
N ALA A 88 -4.53 4.85 -11.64
CA ALA A 88 -5.07 4.60 -10.30
C ALA A 88 -6.58 4.33 -10.35
N ARG A 89 -7.34 5.14 -11.09
CA ARG A 89 -8.79 4.95 -11.29
C ARG A 89 -9.11 3.62 -11.95
N GLU A 90 -8.37 3.24 -12.99
CA GLU A 90 -8.52 1.97 -13.70
C GLU A 90 -8.31 0.77 -12.79
N LEU A 91 -7.33 0.86 -11.89
CA LEU A 91 -7.06 -0.16 -10.88
C LEU A 91 -8.05 -0.11 -9.70
N GLY A 92 -9.03 0.80 -9.76
CA GLY A 92 -10.14 0.90 -8.82
C GLY A 92 -9.82 1.69 -7.56
N VAL A 93 -8.77 2.51 -7.55
CA VAL A 93 -8.51 3.46 -6.46
C VAL A 93 -9.62 4.51 -6.45
N ALA A 94 -10.23 4.72 -5.28
CA ALA A 94 -11.18 5.81 -5.07
C ALA A 94 -10.41 7.14 -5.07
N LEU A 95 -10.45 7.87 -6.18
CA LEU A 95 -9.65 9.08 -6.37
C LEU A 95 -9.99 10.19 -5.36
N GLU A 96 -11.24 10.25 -4.91
CA GLU A 96 -11.70 11.12 -3.84
C GLU A 96 -11.06 10.81 -2.48
N ARG A 97 -10.37 9.68 -2.36
CA ARG A 97 -9.58 9.26 -1.19
C ARG A 97 -8.07 9.20 -1.47
N MET A 98 -7.60 9.76 -2.57
CA MET A 98 -6.19 9.79 -2.94
C MET A 98 -5.63 11.21 -2.92
N VAL A 99 -4.49 11.40 -2.22
CA VAL A 99 -3.76 12.67 -2.20
C VAL A 99 -2.35 12.45 -2.76
N ARG A 100 -1.92 13.33 -3.66
CA ARG A 100 -0.54 13.36 -4.15
C ARG A 100 0.26 14.35 -3.32
N ILE A 101 1.41 13.91 -2.83
CA ILE A 101 2.36 14.73 -2.09
C ILE A 101 3.65 14.69 -2.86
N ASP A 102 4.00 15.80 -3.50
CA ASP A 102 5.26 15.89 -4.23
C ASP A 102 6.43 15.85 -3.25
N VAL A 103 7.58 15.35 -3.68
CA VAL A 103 8.85 15.47 -2.95
C VAL A 103 9.77 16.20 -3.92
N PRO A 104 10.30 17.38 -3.55
CA PRO A 104 11.23 18.11 -4.39
C PRO A 104 12.38 17.21 -4.85
N THR A 105 12.74 17.31 -6.14
CA THR A 105 13.85 16.54 -6.75
C THR A 105 14.96 17.46 -7.25
N ASP A 106 15.05 18.65 -6.67
CA ASP A 106 16.10 19.65 -6.86
C ASP A 106 17.45 19.11 -6.37
N GLY A 107 18.05 18.25 -7.20
CA GLY A 107 19.33 17.59 -6.88
C GLY A 107 19.68 16.42 -7.78
N GLY A 108 19.40 16.50 -9.09
CA GLY A 108 19.85 15.52 -10.08
C GLY A 108 19.38 14.07 -9.84
N ILE A 109 19.94 13.15 -10.62
CA ILE A 109 19.46 11.76 -10.81
C ILE A 109 19.64 10.88 -9.54
N ASP A 110 20.31 11.39 -8.51
CA ASP A 110 20.82 10.59 -7.40
C ASP A 110 20.33 11.01 -6.01
N GLY A 111 19.56 12.09 -5.88
CA GLY A 111 19.01 12.54 -4.60
C GLY A 111 20.10 12.96 -3.60
N GLY A 112 20.26 14.26 -3.41
CA GLY A 112 21.07 14.80 -2.32
C GLY A 112 20.54 14.37 -0.94
N ILE A 113 21.29 14.71 0.11
CA ILE A 113 20.85 14.53 1.52
C ILE A 113 19.49 15.20 1.75
N ASP A 114 19.23 16.32 1.06
CA ASP A 114 18.00 17.09 1.15
C ASP A 114 16.79 16.28 0.66
N VAL A 115 16.91 15.56 -0.46
CA VAL A 115 15.85 14.69 -1.00
C VAL A 115 15.51 13.55 -0.02
N VAL A 116 16.52 12.99 0.66
CA VAL A 116 16.29 11.92 1.65
C VAL A 116 15.55 12.46 2.87
N SER A 117 15.89 13.66 3.31
CA SER A 117 15.29 14.32 4.48
C SER A 117 13.86 14.75 4.18
N ASP A 118 13.62 15.38 3.03
CA ASP A 118 12.29 15.78 2.55
C ASP A 118 11.37 14.57 2.37
N TRP A 119 11.89 13.49 1.78
CA TRP A 119 11.14 12.24 1.68
C TRP A 119 10.75 11.72 3.07
N ALA A 120 11.70 11.67 4.01
CA ALA A 120 11.46 11.14 5.35
C ALA A 120 10.43 11.98 6.11
N GLU A 121 10.52 13.31 6.03
CA GLU A 121 9.57 14.24 6.63
C GLU A 121 8.17 14.04 6.06
N ARG A 122 8.02 14.05 4.73
CA ARG A 122 6.71 13.90 4.06
C ARG A 122 6.11 12.52 4.28
N ALA A 123 6.92 11.46 4.26
CA ALA A 123 6.46 10.10 4.57
C ALA A 123 6.01 9.97 6.03
N ALA A 124 6.75 10.57 6.98
CA ALA A 124 6.39 10.55 8.39
C ALA A 124 5.13 11.38 8.68
N ALA A 125 4.98 12.54 8.03
CA ALA A 125 3.77 13.36 8.12
C ALA A 125 2.55 12.62 7.52
N ALA A 126 2.73 11.95 6.38
CA ALA A 126 1.67 11.13 5.79
C ALA A 126 1.23 9.99 6.72
N ALA A 127 2.15 9.38 7.47
CA ALA A 127 1.80 8.34 8.45
C ALA A 127 0.84 8.82 9.56
N ASP A 128 0.76 10.13 9.82
CA ASP A 128 -0.13 10.69 10.84
C ASP A 128 -1.57 10.90 10.34
N GLY A 129 -1.81 10.92 9.03
CA GLY A 129 -3.12 11.22 8.43
C GLY A 129 -3.66 10.22 7.42
N PHE A 130 -2.87 9.21 7.03
CA PHE A 130 -3.22 8.27 5.97
C PHE A 130 -3.03 6.82 6.42
N GLU A 131 -4.00 5.96 6.13
CA GLU A 131 -3.86 4.53 6.38
C GLU A 131 -2.95 3.84 5.35
N LEU A 132 -2.82 4.39 4.14
CA LEU A 132 -1.96 3.88 3.08
C LEU A 132 -1.02 4.97 2.58
N VAL A 133 0.26 4.63 2.45
CA VAL A 133 1.25 5.50 1.84
C VAL A 133 2.03 4.73 0.78
N LEU A 134 1.84 5.12 -0.48
CA LEU A 134 2.67 4.69 -1.61
C LEU A 134 3.83 5.66 -1.75
N THR A 135 5.06 5.17 -1.78
CA THR A 135 6.25 6.00 -1.98
C THR A 135 7.35 5.24 -2.70
N ARG A 136 8.44 5.92 -3.06
CA ARG A 136 9.70 5.29 -3.45
C ARG A 136 10.73 5.67 -2.42
N VAL A 137 11.15 4.70 -1.61
CA VAL A 137 12.23 4.92 -0.65
C VAL A 137 13.51 5.30 -1.43
N PRO A 138 14.14 6.46 -1.14
CA PRO A 138 15.35 6.90 -1.82
C PRO A 138 16.48 5.88 -1.70
N ALA A 139 17.25 5.68 -2.76
CA ALA A 139 18.30 4.66 -2.81
C ALA A 139 19.41 4.86 -1.77
N ARG A 140 19.72 6.13 -1.42
CA ARG A 140 20.77 6.50 -0.47
C ARG A 140 20.27 6.69 0.97
N VAL A 141 19.02 6.31 1.28
CA VAL A 141 18.52 6.42 2.65
C VAL A 141 19.34 5.55 3.59
N SER A 142 19.73 6.11 4.75
CA SER A 142 20.38 5.31 5.78
C SER A 142 19.40 4.32 6.41
N GLU A 143 19.89 3.15 6.84
CA GLU A 143 19.02 2.19 7.53
C GLU A 143 18.38 2.76 8.79
N ARG A 144 19.10 3.65 9.51
CA ARG A 144 18.56 4.35 10.69
C ARG A 144 17.33 5.17 10.34
N MET A 145 17.42 6.00 9.30
CA MET A 145 16.30 6.83 8.85
C MET A 145 15.14 5.97 8.37
N LEU A 146 15.40 4.94 7.55
CA LEU A 146 14.37 4.03 7.07
C LEU A 146 13.66 3.30 8.22
N ARG A 147 14.40 2.87 9.24
CA ARG A 147 13.81 2.28 10.46
C ARG A 147 12.94 3.30 11.20
N GLN A 148 13.37 4.55 11.34
CA GLN A 148 12.58 5.59 12.01
C GLN A 148 11.25 5.84 11.28
N VAL A 149 11.28 5.96 9.96
CA VAL A 149 10.06 6.07 9.14
C VAL A 149 9.17 4.84 9.35
N ARG A 150 9.70 3.62 9.19
CA ARG A 150 8.92 2.38 9.41
C ARG A 150 8.33 2.28 10.82
N GLN A 151 9.08 2.66 11.85
CA GLN A 151 8.60 2.70 13.23
C GLN A 151 7.44 3.69 13.39
N ARG A 152 7.49 4.84 12.70
CA ARG A 152 6.36 5.79 12.70
C ARG A 152 5.09 5.16 12.14
N PHE A 153 5.18 4.48 11.00
CA PHE A 153 4.06 3.72 10.43
C PHE A 153 3.55 2.63 11.38
N GLN A 154 4.45 1.90 12.04
CA GLN A 154 4.10 0.89 13.03
C GLN A 154 3.30 1.47 14.20
N VAL A 155 3.74 2.62 14.75
CA VAL A 155 3.06 3.29 15.87
C VAL A 155 1.72 3.89 15.46
N ARG A 156 1.63 4.45 14.26
CA ARG A 156 0.40 5.09 13.75
C ARG A 156 -0.58 4.12 13.10
N GLY A 157 -0.16 2.89 12.81
CA GLY A 157 -0.99 1.89 12.15
C GLY A 157 -1.16 2.10 10.64
N GLY A 158 -0.37 2.98 10.02
CA GLY A 158 -0.35 3.13 8.57
C GLY A 158 0.39 1.98 7.88
N VAL A 159 0.08 1.71 6.61
CA VAL A 159 0.78 0.75 5.76
C VAL A 159 1.67 1.49 4.78
N LEU A 160 2.97 1.21 4.84
CA LEU A 160 3.96 1.77 3.92
C LEU A 160 4.17 0.83 2.72
N ILE A 161 3.87 1.29 1.52
CA ILE A 161 4.07 0.57 0.27
C ILE A 161 5.21 1.25 -0.52
N ASP A 162 6.37 0.61 -0.55
CA ASP A 162 7.53 1.06 -1.31
C ASP A 162 7.48 0.51 -2.73
N VAL A 163 7.46 1.39 -3.73
CA VAL A 163 7.26 1.04 -5.14
C VAL A 163 8.55 1.23 -5.93
N ARG A 164 9.07 0.12 -6.45
CA ARG A 164 10.31 0.06 -7.25
C ARG A 164 10.00 -0.46 -8.66
N PRO A 165 9.56 0.41 -9.58
CA PRO A 165 9.33 0.01 -10.96
C PRO A 165 10.66 -0.29 -11.66
N GLY A 166 10.67 -1.32 -12.51
CA GLY A 166 11.84 -1.73 -13.28
C GLY A 166 12.04 -3.25 -13.34
N GLY A 167 13.11 -3.71 -13.99
CA GLY A 167 13.52 -5.12 -13.98
C GLY A 167 13.93 -5.61 -12.59
N ARG A 168 14.25 -6.91 -12.44
CA ARG A 168 14.60 -7.55 -11.16
C ARG A 168 15.47 -6.65 -10.28
N SER A 169 14.86 -6.02 -9.28
CA SER A 169 15.59 -5.19 -8.34
C SER A 169 16.50 -6.09 -7.50
N PRO A 170 17.76 -5.70 -7.21
CA PRO A 170 18.62 -6.49 -6.34
C PRO A 170 17.90 -6.78 -5.02
N ARG A 171 17.95 -8.02 -4.54
CA ARG A 171 17.26 -8.48 -3.31
C ARG A 171 17.56 -7.61 -2.08
N SER A 172 18.66 -6.86 -2.08
CA SER A 172 19.06 -5.91 -1.04
C SER A 172 18.17 -4.66 -0.96
N SER A 173 17.52 -4.24 -2.06
CA SER A 173 16.73 -3.00 -2.10
C SER A 173 15.40 -3.10 -1.34
N SER A 174 14.93 -4.33 -1.10
CA SER A 174 13.70 -4.65 -0.39
C SER A 174 13.97 -5.12 1.05
N ALA A 175 15.22 -5.00 1.51
CA ALA A 175 15.65 -5.48 2.81
C ALA A 175 14.82 -4.86 3.95
N GLY A 176 14.30 -5.73 4.81
CA GLY A 176 13.54 -5.37 6.00
C GLY A 176 12.07 -4.99 5.76
N ALA A 177 11.55 -5.07 4.53
CA ALA A 177 10.09 -5.03 4.33
C ALA A 177 9.45 -6.29 4.94
N ASP A 178 8.23 -6.18 5.47
CA ASP A 178 7.52 -7.34 6.02
C ASP A 178 7.15 -8.32 4.91
N LEU A 179 6.72 -7.77 3.76
CA LEU A 179 6.43 -8.50 2.53
C LEU A 179 7.15 -7.86 1.34
N VAL A 180 7.54 -8.69 0.38
CA VAL A 180 8.05 -8.29 -0.93
C VAL A 180 7.14 -8.91 -1.99
N VAL A 181 6.57 -8.06 -2.82
CA VAL A 181 5.65 -8.41 -3.91
C VAL A 181 6.37 -8.16 -5.23
N ASP A 182 6.84 -9.22 -5.86
CA ASP A 182 7.48 -9.16 -7.17
C ASP A 182 6.43 -9.35 -8.27
N ALA A 183 6.28 -8.34 -9.13
CA ALA A 183 5.27 -8.27 -10.17
C ALA A 183 5.93 -8.30 -11.56
N ALA A 184 6.18 -9.50 -12.05
CA ALA A 184 6.79 -9.75 -13.35
C ALA A 184 5.73 -9.73 -14.46
N VAL A 185 5.97 -8.97 -15.53
CA VAL A 185 5.10 -8.98 -16.71
C VAL A 185 5.51 -10.16 -17.59
N ASP A 186 4.61 -11.11 -17.81
CA ASP A 186 4.86 -12.37 -18.52
C ASP A 186 4.62 -12.21 -20.03
N THR A 187 3.43 -11.75 -20.42
CA THR A 187 3.02 -11.67 -21.83
C THR A 187 2.17 -10.43 -22.08
N TRP A 188 2.39 -9.80 -23.23
CA TRP A 188 1.54 -8.76 -23.79
C TRP A 188 0.77 -9.33 -24.98
N THR A 189 -0.54 -9.09 -25.04
CA THR A 189 -1.39 -9.49 -26.18
C THR A 189 -1.90 -8.25 -26.92
N GLY A 190 -2.20 -8.37 -28.22
CA GLY A 190 -2.81 -7.29 -29.02
C GLY A 190 -1.91 -6.63 -30.06
N ILE A 191 -0.67 -7.09 -30.24
CA ILE A 191 0.19 -6.69 -31.37
C ILE A 191 0.12 -7.79 -32.44
N ASP A 192 -0.77 -7.65 -33.42
CA ASP A 192 -0.76 -8.50 -34.62
C ASP A 192 0.11 -7.83 -35.70
N ARG A 193 1.14 -8.53 -36.21
CA ARG A 193 1.99 -8.13 -37.37
C ARG A 193 2.32 -6.62 -37.49
N GLY A 194 2.65 -5.95 -36.37
CA GLY A 194 3.07 -4.54 -36.38
C GLY A 194 1.95 -3.50 -36.39
N SER A 195 0.68 -3.90 -36.27
CA SER A 195 -0.46 -3.00 -36.07
C SER A 195 -1.43 -3.58 -35.06
N GLY A 196 -1.62 -2.92 -33.92
CA GLY A 196 -2.58 -3.32 -32.90
C GLY A 196 -2.38 -2.56 -31.59
N HIS A 197 -3.42 -2.53 -30.75
CA HIS A 197 -3.37 -1.95 -29.41
C HIS A 197 -3.10 -3.05 -28.39
N LEU A 198 -2.28 -2.78 -27.39
CA LEU A 198 -2.05 -3.71 -26.27
C LEU A 198 -3.39 -3.96 -25.55
N ARG A 199 -3.92 -5.18 -25.64
CA ARG A 199 -5.26 -5.52 -25.13
C ARG A 199 -5.24 -6.06 -23.72
N ASP A 200 -4.29 -6.95 -23.43
CA ASP A 200 -4.18 -7.57 -22.12
C ASP A 200 -2.72 -7.82 -21.77
N ARG A 201 -2.41 -7.73 -20.47
CA ARG A 201 -1.12 -8.11 -19.92
C ARG A 201 -1.32 -9.05 -18.76
N VAL A 202 -0.55 -10.12 -18.76
CA VAL A 202 -0.55 -11.09 -17.68
C VAL A 202 0.64 -10.78 -16.77
N VAL A 203 0.36 -10.60 -15.48
CA VAL A 203 1.36 -10.34 -14.45
C VAL A 203 1.46 -11.54 -13.53
N ASP A 204 2.64 -12.14 -13.44
CA ASP A 204 2.95 -13.13 -12.42
C ASP A 204 3.39 -12.39 -11.14
N VAL A 205 2.57 -12.47 -10.11
CA VAL A 205 2.79 -11.80 -8.83
C VAL A 205 3.25 -12.82 -7.80
N THR A 206 4.45 -12.63 -7.25
CA THR A 206 5.02 -13.49 -6.21
C THR A 206 5.21 -12.71 -4.91
N VAL A 207 4.66 -13.22 -3.81
CA VAL A 207 4.84 -12.69 -2.46
C VAL A 207 5.85 -13.52 -1.69
N THR A 208 6.85 -12.83 -1.15
CA THR A 208 7.87 -13.38 -0.25
C THR A 208 8.07 -12.42 0.92
N GLY A 209 9.04 -12.70 1.81
CA GLY A 209 9.43 -11.78 2.88
C GLY A 209 9.35 -12.42 4.26
N ARG A 210 9.66 -11.63 5.28
CA ARG A 210 9.74 -12.10 6.68
C ARG A 210 8.41 -12.66 7.19
N ARG A 211 7.29 -12.13 6.70
CA ARG A 211 5.93 -12.53 7.08
C ARG A 211 5.30 -13.55 6.13
N SER A 212 6.04 -14.05 5.15
CA SER A 212 5.59 -15.12 4.24
C SER A 212 6.52 -16.33 4.34
N PRO A 213 6.23 -17.31 5.22
CA PRO A 213 7.10 -18.48 5.43
C PRO A 213 7.39 -19.29 4.17
N ARG A 214 6.44 -19.28 3.21
CA ARG A 214 6.60 -19.86 1.88
C ARG A 214 6.27 -18.81 0.82
N PRO A 215 6.94 -18.82 -0.34
CA PRO A 215 6.53 -18.00 -1.48
C PRO A 215 5.08 -18.32 -1.88
N ARG A 216 4.30 -17.28 -2.13
CA ARG A 216 2.93 -17.38 -2.67
C ARG A 216 2.90 -16.74 -4.04
N ARG A 217 2.18 -17.31 -4.99
CA ARG A 217 2.12 -16.78 -6.36
C ARG A 217 0.70 -16.78 -6.89
N VAL A 218 0.36 -15.77 -7.68
CA VAL A 218 -0.85 -15.75 -8.48
C VAL A 218 -0.56 -15.09 -9.83
N ARG A 219 -1.36 -15.45 -10.81
CA ARG A 219 -1.40 -14.80 -12.12
C ARG A 219 -2.55 -13.79 -12.11
N TRP A 220 -2.25 -12.55 -12.46
CA TRP A 220 -3.19 -11.44 -12.39
C TRP A 220 -3.18 -10.64 -13.69
N SER A 221 -4.36 -10.37 -14.24
CA SER A 221 -4.55 -9.49 -15.38
C SER A 221 -5.07 -8.13 -14.87
N PRO A 222 -4.23 -7.09 -14.78
CA PRO A 222 -4.71 -5.74 -14.49
C PRO A 222 -5.66 -5.26 -15.60
N PRO A 223 -6.69 -4.47 -15.24
CA PRO A 223 -7.46 -3.74 -16.23
C PRO A 223 -6.53 -2.87 -17.08
N MET A 224 -6.79 -2.84 -18.39
CA MET A 224 -6.15 -1.97 -19.36
C MET A 224 -7.25 -1.10 -19.96
N SER A 225 -7.09 0.23 -19.97
CA SER A 225 -7.90 1.05 -20.87
C SER A 225 -7.41 0.88 -22.31
N GLY A 226 -8.37 0.75 -23.22
CA GLY A 226 -8.15 0.87 -24.66
C GLY A 226 -8.09 2.33 -25.12
#